data_AF-A0A803N697-F1
#
_entry.id   AF-A0A803N697-F1
#
_cell.length_a   1.000
_cell.length_b   1.000
_cell.length_c   1.000
_cell.angle_alpha   90.00
_cell.angle_beta   90.00
_cell.angle_gamma   90.00
#
_symmetry.space_group_name_H-M   'P 1'
#
loop_
_entity.id
_entity.type
_entity.pdbx_description
1 polymer ?
#
loop_
_entity_poly.entity_id
_entity_poly.type
_entity_poly.pdbx_seq_one_letter_code
_entity_poly.pdbx_strand_id
1 'polypeptide(L)'
;MVPSEICSIVSTYDEYMKKIALVTSPYPHGIVASFLGIGEIASKEVFERACQNPMPDIIKVVSTIIRLMNDIGGQKRKHAASAVQCLMEKHGLSEEEANEKLKEEIEDAWKIINQAMLQPYVIPKPILTRILNLARSANVSTKVMMMVTHMLTKL
;
A
#
# COMPACT_ATOMS: atom_id res chain seq x y z
N MET A 1 18.29 -4.77 -15.51
CA MET A 1 17.17 -5.72 -15.48
C MET A 1 15.93 -4.97 -15.95
N VAL A 2 15.26 -5.46 -16.98
CA VAL A 2 14.15 -4.78 -17.67
C VAL A 2 12.82 -5.10 -16.95
N PRO A 3 11.84 -4.19 -16.88
CA PRO A 3 10.57 -4.43 -16.19
C PRO A 3 9.81 -5.69 -16.65
N SER A 4 9.98 -6.06 -17.92
CA SER A 4 9.44 -7.28 -18.53
C SER A 4 10.02 -8.57 -17.96
N GLU A 5 11.25 -8.55 -17.45
CA GLU A 5 11.93 -9.72 -16.87
C GLU A 5 11.48 -10.01 -15.43
N ILE A 6 10.91 -9.02 -14.73
CA ILE A 6 10.33 -9.23 -13.38
C ILE A 6 8.92 -9.82 -13.50
N CYS A 7 8.16 -9.41 -14.52
CA CYS A 7 6.85 -10.00 -14.82
C CYS A 7 6.96 -11.47 -15.27
N SER A 8 8.03 -11.85 -15.97
CA SER A 8 8.30 -13.26 -16.29
C SER A 8 8.73 -14.11 -15.09
N ILE A 9 9.14 -13.50 -13.98
CA ILE A 9 9.56 -14.19 -12.74
C ILE A 9 8.40 -14.32 -11.73
N VAL A 10 7.40 -13.45 -11.79
CA VAL A 10 6.26 -13.45 -10.86
C VAL A 10 4.97 -13.63 -11.65
N SER A 11 4.59 -14.90 -11.78
CA SER A 11 3.56 -15.36 -12.72
C SER A 11 2.12 -15.04 -12.30
N THR A 12 1.90 -14.46 -11.11
CA THR A 12 0.55 -14.17 -10.60
C THR A 12 0.47 -12.98 -9.64
N TYR A 13 -0.71 -12.34 -9.58
CA TYR A 13 -1.06 -11.33 -8.57
C TYR A 13 -0.72 -11.74 -7.13
N ASP A 14 -1.05 -12.98 -6.74
CA ASP A 14 -0.82 -13.47 -5.38
C ASP A 14 0.67 -13.56 -5.05
N GLU A 15 1.49 -14.00 -6.01
CA GLU A 15 2.93 -14.04 -5.84
C GLU A 15 3.53 -12.64 -5.77
N TYR A 16 3.04 -11.69 -6.58
CA TYR A 16 3.44 -10.29 -6.50
C TYR A 16 3.14 -9.73 -5.11
N MET A 17 1.91 -9.89 -4.62
CA MET A 17 1.49 -9.40 -3.31
C MET A 17 2.30 -10.04 -2.17
N LYS A 18 2.63 -11.33 -2.28
CA LYS A 18 3.36 -12.07 -1.26
C LYS A 18 4.86 -11.80 -1.24
N LYS A 19 5.50 -11.70 -2.42
CA LYS A 19 6.97 -11.70 -2.56
C LYS A 19 7.57 -10.34 -2.88
N ILE A 20 6.82 -9.46 -3.55
CA ILE A 20 7.34 -8.20 -4.09
C ILE A 20 6.70 -7.00 -3.40
N ALA A 21 5.36 -6.92 -3.41
CA ALA A 21 4.59 -5.70 -3.17
C ALA A 21 4.99 -4.95 -1.88
N LEU A 22 5.21 -5.68 -0.78
CA LEU A 22 5.60 -5.10 0.51
C LEU A 22 7.12 -5.05 0.72
N VAL A 23 7.89 -5.96 0.10
CA VAL A 23 9.36 -6.04 0.25
C VAL A 23 10.04 -4.89 -0.47
N THR A 24 9.57 -4.54 -1.67
CA THR A 24 10.09 -3.42 -2.46
C THR A 24 9.47 -2.09 -2.07
N SER A 25 8.50 -2.10 -1.15
CA SER A 25 7.80 -0.92 -0.72
C SER A 25 8.55 -0.17 0.39
N PRO A 26 8.73 1.15 0.26
CA PRO A 26 9.24 1.95 1.36
C PRO A 26 8.19 2.18 2.47
N TYR A 27 6.92 1.80 2.26
CA TYR A 27 5.81 2.18 3.14
C TYR A 27 5.89 1.56 4.54
N PRO A 28 6.19 0.26 4.74
CA PRO A 28 6.36 -0.30 6.08
C PRO A 28 7.41 0.46 6.89
N HIS A 29 8.58 0.70 6.28
CA HIS A 29 9.68 1.44 6.89
C HIS A 29 9.30 2.90 7.17
N GLY A 30 8.63 3.56 6.23
CA GLY A 30 8.18 4.94 6.38
C GLY A 30 7.15 5.11 7.49
N ILE A 31 6.25 4.13 7.68
CA ILE A 31 5.29 4.11 8.79
C ILE A 31 6.04 4.07 10.12
N VAL A 32 6.97 3.13 10.29
CA VAL A 32 7.73 2.99 11.55
C VAL A 32 8.60 4.23 11.79
N ALA A 33 9.30 4.72 10.78
CA ALA A 33 10.13 5.92 10.87
C ALA A 33 9.31 7.16 11.29
N SER A 34 8.03 7.24 10.90
CA SER A 34 7.15 8.36 11.27
C SER A 34 6.88 8.46 12.77
N PHE A 35 7.16 7.41 13.55
CA PHE A 35 6.99 7.43 15.00
C PHE A 35 8.01 8.31 15.71
N LEU A 36 9.19 8.55 15.10
CA LEU A 36 10.26 9.38 15.67
C LEU A 36 9.79 10.81 16.03
N GLY A 37 8.73 11.30 15.39
CA GLY A 37 8.15 12.63 15.66
C GLY A 37 7.04 12.66 16.71
N ILE A 38 6.78 11.57 17.44
CA ILE A 38 5.65 11.45 18.40
C ILE A 38 6.11 11.66 19.85
N GLY A 39 7.42 11.82 20.10
CA GLY A 39 7.97 12.05 21.44
C GLY A 39 7.98 10.78 22.30
N GLU A 40 7.82 10.92 23.61
CA GLU A 40 7.99 9.82 24.59
C GLU A 40 7.06 8.62 24.37
N ILE A 41 5.93 8.83 23.69
CA ILE A 41 4.99 7.75 23.32
C ILE A 41 5.63 6.75 22.34
N ALA A 42 6.58 7.19 21.50
CA ALA A 42 7.35 6.33 20.61
C ALA A 42 8.50 5.66 21.37
N SER A 43 8.15 4.88 22.40
CA SER A 43 9.11 4.16 23.23
C SER A 43 9.79 3.04 22.45
N LYS A 44 10.91 2.53 23.00
CA LYS A 44 11.61 1.36 22.46
C LYS A 44 10.66 0.17 22.23
N GLU A 45 9.77 -0.10 23.19
CA GLU A 45 8.78 -1.18 23.08
C GLU A 45 7.82 -0.99 21.90
N VAL A 46 7.41 0.26 21.62
CA VAL A 46 6.56 0.56 20.45
C VAL A 46 7.31 0.26 19.15
N PHE A 47 8.58 0.65 19.03
CA PHE A 47 9.40 0.33 17.87
C PHE A 47 9.63 -1.19 17.73
N GLU A 48 9.97 -1.87 18.81
CA GLU A 48 10.17 -3.33 18.81
C GLU A 48 8.90 -4.07 18.38
N ARG A 49 7.72 -3.66 18.87
CA ARG A 49 6.43 -4.19 18.44
C ARG A 49 6.15 -3.90 16.96
N ALA A 50 6.45 -2.70 16.50
CA ALA A 50 6.22 -2.32 15.10
C ALA A 50 7.14 -3.05 14.11
N CYS A 51 8.35 -3.42 14.55
CA CYS A 51 9.36 -4.11 13.75
C CYS A 51 9.32 -5.65 13.86
N GLN A 52 8.28 -6.23 14.47
CA GLN A 52 8.15 -7.68 14.61
C GLN A 52 8.11 -8.40 13.26
N ASN A 53 8.55 -9.66 13.27
CA ASN A 53 8.38 -10.60 12.16
C ASN A 53 7.59 -11.82 12.67
N PRO A 54 6.34 -12.06 12.19
CA PRO A 54 5.68 -11.35 11.09
C PRO A 54 5.30 -9.91 11.44
N MET A 55 5.30 -9.05 10.41
CA MET A 55 4.91 -7.64 10.52
C MET A 55 3.49 -7.49 11.10
N PRO A 56 3.24 -6.53 12.02
CA PRO A 56 1.92 -6.29 12.55
C PRO A 56 0.86 -6.01 11.47
N ASP A 57 -0.33 -6.60 11.65
CA ASP A 57 -1.41 -6.55 10.65
C ASP A 57 -1.80 -5.13 10.24
N ILE A 58 -1.87 -4.20 11.19
CA ILE A 58 -2.24 -2.81 10.87
C ILE A 58 -1.21 -2.13 9.94
N ILE A 59 0.08 -2.40 10.14
CA ILE A 59 1.15 -1.87 9.27
C ILE A 59 1.10 -2.54 7.91
N LYS A 60 0.84 -3.86 7.88
CA LYS A 60 0.67 -4.63 6.65
C LYS A 60 -0.49 -4.12 5.80
N VAL A 61 -1.67 -3.96 6.41
CA VAL A 61 -2.89 -3.51 5.74
C VAL A 61 -2.71 -2.09 5.19
N VAL A 62 -2.18 -1.16 5.99
CA VAL A 62 -1.92 0.21 5.51
C VAL A 62 -0.89 0.23 4.38
N SER A 63 0.22 -0.50 4.53
CA SER A 63 1.24 -0.57 3.47
C SER A 63 0.68 -1.16 2.17
N THR A 64 -0.25 -2.13 2.28
CA THR A 64 -0.95 -2.73 1.15
C THR A 64 -1.83 -1.72 0.44
N ILE A 65 -2.65 -0.94 1.17
CA ILE A 65 -3.44 0.14 0.57
C ILE A 65 -2.56 1.09 -0.21
N ILE A 66 -1.48 1.60 0.40
CA ILE A 66 -0.61 2.59 -0.22
C ILE A 66 0.07 2.01 -1.48
N ARG A 67 0.49 0.74 -1.43
CA ARG A 67 1.08 0.01 -2.57
C ARG A 67 0.09 -0.13 -3.72
N LEU A 68 -1.12 -0.63 -3.46
CA LEU A 68 -2.13 -0.82 -4.50
C LEU A 68 -2.54 0.53 -5.14
N MET A 69 -2.68 1.58 -4.33
CA MET A 69 -2.94 2.93 -4.83
C MET A 69 -1.79 3.44 -5.71
N ASN A 70 -0.53 3.17 -5.33
CA ASN A 70 0.62 3.53 -6.15
C ASN A 70 0.70 2.71 -7.46
N ASP A 71 0.29 1.44 -7.44
CA ASP A 71 0.18 0.61 -8.63
C ASP A 71 -0.85 1.18 -9.60
N ILE A 72 -2.06 1.50 -9.13
CA ILE A 72 -3.12 2.12 -9.94
C ILE A 72 -2.63 3.46 -10.54
N GLY A 73 -2.04 4.34 -9.73
CA GLY A 73 -1.56 5.65 -10.19
C GLY A 73 -0.26 5.62 -11.02
N GLY A 74 0.44 4.48 -11.03
CA GLY A 74 1.76 4.30 -11.62
C GLY A 74 1.76 3.78 -13.07
N GLN A 75 0.60 3.40 -13.62
CA GLN A 75 0.50 2.66 -14.88
C GLN A 75 1.22 3.31 -16.07
N LYS A 76 1.20 4.64 -16.16
CA LYS A 76 1.85 5.37 -17.27
C LYS A 76 3.37 5.25 -17.31
N ARG A 77 4.02 4.88 -16.20
CA ARG A 77 5.49 4.81 -16.12
C ARG A 77 6.07 3.54 -16.74
N LYS A 78 5.28 2.46 -16.89
CA LYS A 78 5.68 1.14 -17.45
C LYS A 78 7.07 0.61 -17.02
N HIS A 79 7.57 1.04 -15.86
CA HIS A 79 8.95 0.83 -15.42
C HIS A 79 9.10 -0.29 -14.37
N ALA A 80 8.02 -0.90 -13.89
CA ALA A 80 8.08 -2.00 -12.95
C ALA A 80 6.80 -2.85 -13.01
N ALA A 81 6.90 -4.12 -12.61
CA ALA A 81 5.74 -4.97 -12.36
C ALA A 81 4.81 -4.31 -11.32
N SER A 82 3.50 -4.37 -11.58
CA SER A 82 2.48 -3.75 -10.74
C SER A 82 1.31 -4.70 -10.55
N ALA A 83 0.53 -4.50 -9.48
CA ALA A 83 -0.70 -5.26 -9.23
C ALA A 83 -1.65 -5.28 -10.44
N VAL A 84 -1.80 -4.14 -11.12
CA VAL A 84 -2.66 -4.02 -12.32
C VAL A 84 -2.16 -4.92 -13.43
N GLN A 85 -0.86 -4.85 -13.76
CA GLN A 85 -0.26 -5.69 -14.80
C GLN A 85 -0.42 -7.18 -14.46
N CYS A 86 -0.15 -7.58 -13.21
CA CYS A 86 -0.30 -8.96 -12.78
C CYS A 86 -1.75 -9.45 -12.86
N LEU A 87 -2.75 -8.59 -12.63
CA LEU A 87 -4.16 -8.93 -12.78
C LEU A 87 -4.57 -9.07 -14.25
N MET A 88 -4.12 -8.15 -15.11
CA MET A 88 -4.38 -8.22 -16.56
C MET A 88 -3.79 -9.50 -17.16
N GLU A 89 -2.53 -9.82 -16.84
CA GLU A 89 -1.84 -11.00 -17.36
C GLU A 89 -2.46 -12.32 -16.84
N LYS A 90 -2.81 -12.39 -15.55
CA LYS A 90 -3.34 -13.62 -14.93
C LYS A 90 -4.79 -13.90 -15.32
N HIS A 91 -5.62 -12.86 -15.42
CA HIS A 91 -7.07 -13.00 -15.54
C HIS A 91 -7.60 -12.52 -16.90
N GLY A 92 -6.75 -12.04 -17.80
CA GLY A 92 -7.17 -11.51 -19.11
C GLY A 92 -8.02 -10.25 -19.01
N LEU A 93 -7.90 -9.52 -17.89
CA LEU A 93 -8.69 -8.31 -17.63
C LEU A 93 -8.16 -7.14 -18.45
N SER A 94 -9.07 -6.22 -18.79
CA SER A 94 -8.72 -4.86 -19.18
C SER A 94 -8.06 -4.09 -18.03
N GLU A 95 -7.39 -2.99 -18.35
CA GLU A 95 -6.79 -2.10 -17.33
C GLU A 95 -7.87 -1.53 -16.41
N GLU A 96 -9.04 -1.18 -16.95
CA GLU A 96 -10.19 -0.69 -16.20
C GLU A 96 -10.71 -1.73 -15.20
N GLU A 97 -10.96 -2.97 -15.64
CA GLU A 97 -11.43 -4.06 -14.76
C GLU A 97 -10.41 -4.40 -13.67
N ALA A 98 -9.12 -4.42 -14.00
CA ALA A 98 -8.07 -4.62 -13.02
C ALA A 98 -8.04 -3.48 -11.98
N ASN A 99 -8.18 -2.23 -12.42
CA ASN A 99 -8.25 -1.08 -11.53
C ASN A 99 -9.49 -1.09 -10.62
N GLU A 100 -10.65 -1.52 -11.12
CA GLU A 100 -11.87 -1.66 -10.32
C GLU A 100 -11.69 -2.71 -9.23
N LYS A 101 -11.18 -3.90 -9.58
CA LYS A 101 -10.91 -4.96 -8.62
C LYS A 101 -9.95 -4.55 -7.50
N LEU A 102 -8.90 -3.80 -7.84
CA LEU A 102 -7.97 -3.28 -6.82
C LEU A 102 -8.60 -2.20 -5.94
N LYS A 103 -9.53 -1.39 -6.47
CA LYS A 103 -10.26 -0.41 -5.65
C LYS A 103 -11.18 -1.10 -4.64
N GLU A 104 -11.85 -2.19 -5.02
CA GLU A 104 -12.64 -3.01 -4.10
C GLU A 104 -11.77 -3.58 -2.97
N GLU A 105 -10.60 -4.12 -3.30
CA GLU A 105 -9.65 -4.62 -2.29
C GLU A 105 -9.17 -3.51 -1.34
N ILE A 106 -8.91 -2.31 -1.87
CA ILE A 106 -8.57 -1.14 -1.07
C ILE A 106 -9.72 -0.75 -0.12
N GLU A 107 -10.96 -0.76 -0.60
CA GLU A 107 -12.14 -0.46 0.22
C GLU A 107 -12.32 -1.48 1.36
N ASP A 108 -12.11 -2.77 1.08
CA ASP A 108 -12.14 -3.81 2.11
C ASP A 108 -11.01 -3.66 3.13
N ALA A 109 -9.80 -3.32 2.68
CA ALA A 109 -8.69 -3.00 3.57
C ALA A 109 -8.99 -1.78 4.47
N TRP A 110 -9.69 -0.76 3.98
CA TRP A 110 -10.16 0.36 4.80
C TRP A 110 -11.14 -0.08 5.89
N LYS A 111 -12.03 -1.05 5.61
CA LYS A 111 -12.94 -1.61 6.63
C LYS A 111 -12.15 -2.29 7.76
N ILE A 112 -11.09 -3.01 7.42
CA ILE A 112 -10.20 -3.65 8.41
C ILE A 112 -9.53 -2.58 9.31
N ILE A 113 -9.03 -1.49 8.72
CA ILE A 113 -8.45 -0.38 9.49
C ILE A 113 -9.49 0.24 10.43
N ASN A 114 -10.71 0.47 9.94
CA ASN A 114 -11.78 1.05 10.76
C ASN A 114 -12.13 0.15 11.95
N GLN A 115 -12.23 -1.17 11.73
CA GLN A 115 -12.45 -2.13 12.81
C GLN A 115 -11.30 -2.16 13.79
N ALA A 116 -10.06 -2.15 13.30
CA ALA A 116 -8.87 -2.03 14.11
C ALA A 116 -8.99 -0.83 15.06
N MET A 117 -9.26 0.37 14.55
CA MET A 117 -9.32 1.59 15.37
C MET A 117 -10.31 1.55 16.55
N LEU A 118 -11.27 0.61 16.55
CA LEU A 118 -12.26 0.42 17.62
C LEU A 118 -11.82 -0.57 18.70
N GLN A 119 -10.76 -1.35 18.48
CA GLN A 119 -10.29 -2.37 19.42
C GLN A 119 -9.47 -1.77 20.59
N PRO A 120 -9.54 -2.34 21.80
CA PRO A 120 -8.64 -1.99 22.89
C PRO A 120 -7.23 -2.49 22.55
N TYR A 121 -6.40 -1.59 22.04
CA TYR A 121 -5.11 -1.96 21.45
C TYR A 121 -3.95 -2.00 22.44
N VAL A 122 -3.03 -2.91 22.13
CA VAL A 122 -1.67 -3.02 22.67
C VAL A 122 -0.77 -1.87 22.16
N ILE A 123 -1.07 -1.29 21.00
CA ILE A 123 -0.37 -0.12 20.43
C ILE A 123 -1.06 1.18 20.89
N PRO A 124 -0.31 2.19 21.39
CA PRO A 124 -0.90 3.45 21.83
C PRO A 124 -1.71 4.16 20.73
N LYS A 125 -2.87 4.74 21.08
CA LYS A 125 -3.74 5.48 20.15
C LYS A 125 -3.01 6.53 19.29
N PRO A 126 -2.06 7.34 19.82
CA PRO A 126 -1.33 8.31 19.00
C PRO A 126 -0.50 7.66 17.86
N ILE A 127 0.04 6.47 18.10
CA ILE A 127 0.75 5.68 17.08
C ILE A 127 -0.24 5.20 16.00
N LEU A 128 -1.39 4.65 16.41
CA LEU A 128 -2.43 4.21 15.48
C LEU A 128 -2.97 5.37 14.62
N THR A 129 -3.20 6.53 15.23
CA THR A 129 -3.60 7.76 14.52
C THR A 129 -2.55 8.18 13.50
N ARG A 130 -1.25 8.05 13.81
CA ARG A 130 -0.17 8.33 12.85
C ARG A 130 -0.24 7.37 11.65
N ILE A 131 -0.36 6.07 11.91
CA ILE A 131 -0.48 5.03 10.86
C ILE A 131 -1.68 5.33 9.95
N LEU A 132 -2.84 5.63 10.55
CA LEU A 132 -4.06 5.99 9.83
C LEU A 132 -3.91 7.24 8.98
N ASN A 133 -3.27 8.28 9.53
CA ASN A 133 -3.09 9.54 8.80
C ASN A 133 -2.13 9.41 7.62
N LEU A 134 -1.13 8.51 7.69
CA LEU A 134 -0.30 8.17 6.53
C LEU A 134 -1.12 7.50 5.42
N ALA A 135 -1.99 6.55 5.76
CA ALA A 135 -2.89 5.93 4.80
C ALA A 135 -3.79 6.97 4.11
N ARG A 136 -4.34 7.92 4.88
CA ARG A 136 -5.18 9.01 4.37
C ARG A 136 -4.41 9.98 3.48
N SER A 137 -3.21 10.36 3.91
CA SER A 137 -2.34 11.26 3.13
C SER A 137 -1.99 10.64 1.78
N ALA A 138 -1.59 9.36 1.77
CA ALA A 138 -1.36 8.63 0.54
C ALA A 138 -2.60 8.61 -0.35
N ASN A 139 -3.77 8.32 0.21
CA ASN A 139 -5.03 8.30 -0.54
C ASN A 139 -5.30 9.62 -1.27
N VAL A 140 -5.14 10.75 -0.56
CA VAL A 140 -5.27 12.09 -1.15
C VAL A 140 -4.21 12.31 -2.24
N SER A 141 -2.94 12.01 -1.98
CA SER A 141 -1.86 12.18 -2.95
C SER A 141 -2.09 11.42 -4.25
N THR A 142 -2.56 10.17 -4.19
CA THR A 142 -2.89 9.39 -5.39
C THR A 142 -4.12 9.92 -6.13
N LYS A 143 -5.15 10.42 -5.43
CA LYS A 143 -6.29 11.08 -6.08
C LYS A 143 -5.86 12.33 -6.85
N VAL A 144 -5.01 13.15 -6.24
CA VAL A 144 -4.42 14.33 -6.90
C VAL A 144 -3.55 13.92 -8.09
N MET A 145 -2.71 12.89 -7.94
CA MET A 145 -1.89 12.37 -9.04
C MET A 145 -2.76 11.89 -10.20
N MET A 146 -3.84 11.14 -9.94
CA MET A 146 -4.78 10.69 -10.97
C MET A 146 -5.48 11.88 -11.65
N MET A 147 -5.90 12.90 -10.90
CA MET A 147 -6.51 14.11 -11.45
C MET A 147 -5.56 14.85 -12.39
N VAL A 148 -4.32 15.09 -11.97
CA VAL A 148 -3.28 15.72 -12.82
C VAL A 148 -3.01 14.86 -14.05
N THR A 149 -2.91 13.56 -13.87
CA THR A 149 -2.64 12.59 -14.92
C THR A 149 -3.76 12.53 -15.97
N HIS A 150 -5.02 12.73 -15.56
CA HIS A 150 -6.19 12.82 -16.44
C HIS A 150 -6.24 14.13 -17.21
N MET A 151 -5.93 15.25 -16.55
CA MET A 151 -5.86 16.57 -17.19
C MET A 151 -4.80 16.61 -18.29
N LEU A 152 -3.63 16.03 -18.05
CA LEU A 152 -2.53 15.99 -19.03
C LEU A 152 -2.82 15.12 -20.26
N THR A 153 -3.78 14.19 -20.20
CA THR A 153 -4.18 13.37 -21.37
C THR A 153 -5.34 13.94 -22.17
N LYS A 154 -5.90 15.06 -21.74
CA LYS A 154 -6.98 15.78 -22.45
C LYS A 154 -6.49 17.06 -23.13
N LEU A 155 -5.19 17.33 -23.07
CA LEU A 155 -4.48 18.37 -23.82
C LEU A 155 -3.73 17.72 -24.99
#